data_AF-A0A534Q4R3-F1
#
_entry.id   AF-A0A534Q4R3-F1
#
_cell.length_a   1.000
_cell.length_b   1.000
_cell.length_c   1.000
_cell.angle_alpha   90.00
_cell.angle_beta   90.00
_cell.angle_gamma   90.00
#
_symmetry.space_group_name_H-M   'P 1'
#
loop_
_entity.id
_entity.type
_entity.pdbx_description
1 polymer ?
#
loop_
_entity_poly.entity_id
_entity_poly.type
_entity_poly.pdbx_seq_one_letter_code
_entity_poly.pdbx_strand_id
1 'polypeptide(L)'
;TSDAILSTKTMKELDFRPQAILAMDAGHVASEFVPALGKDAEGILSREVWALGLGAKKPIVSRVNDLFRKRTQASRGAAVDMDGTSARAFVGFLVLCEAINRAGSTEPEKIRAALEATDISSDALIMPWRGVKFDAKTHQNTLGSGILVQIQDGKYVVVYPFELAQAEVRWPLAAWK
;
A
#
# COMPACT_ATOMS: atom_id res chain seq x y z
N THR A 1 7.17 13.54 -7.77
CA THR A 1 7.51 12.59 -8.85
C THR A 1 8.74 13.00 -9.63
N SER A 2 8.86 14.27 -10.07
CA SER A 2 10.00 14.77 -10.84
C SER A 2 11.37 14.45 -10.23
N ASP A 3 11.53 14.66 -8.92
CA ASP A 3 12.81 14.41 -8.22
C ASP A 3 13.22 12.94 -8.29
N ALA A 4 12.27 12.00 -8.10
CA ALA A 4 12.56 10.56 -8.17
C ALA A 4 13.05 10.14 -9.57
N ILE A 5 12.40 10.68 -10.61
CA ILE A 5 12.78 10.44 -12.00
C ILE A 5 14.18 11.03 -12.26
N LEU A 6 14.40 12.28 -11.84
CA LEU A 6 15.68 12.97 -12.03
C LEU A 6 16.81 12.25 -11.30
N SER A 7 16.63 11.89 -10.03
CA SER A 7 17.63 11.15 -9.25
C SER A 7 18.00 9.82 -9.92
N THR A 8 17.02 9.07 -10.43
CA THR A 8 17.29 7.80 -11.13
C THR A 8 18.09 8.02 -12.42
N LYS A 9 17.72 9.03 -13.22
CA LYS A 9 18.46 9.40 -14.43
C LYS A 9 19.89 9.83 -14.12
N THR A 10 20.09 10.66 -13.10
CA THR A 10 21.42 11.12 -12.69
C THR A 10 22.29 9.98 -12.14
N MET A 11 21.73 9.03 -11.39
CA MET A 11 22.47 7.84 -10.96
C MET A 11 22.99 7.03 -12.16
N LYS A 12 22.17 6.88 -13.19
CA LYS A 12 22.57 6.25 -14.45
C LYS A 12 23.64 7.04 -15.19
N GLU A 13 23.47 8.35 -15.34
CA GLU A 13 24.45 9.23 -16.01
C GLU A 13 25.84 9.20 -15.36
N LEU A 14 25.88 9.04 -14.04
CA LEU A 14 27.12 8.94 -13.26
C LEU A 14 27.66 7.51 -13.12
N ASP A 15 26.99 6.53 -13.73
CA ASP A 15 27.24 5.08 -13.52
C ASP A 15 27.31 4.70 -12.02
N PHE A 16 26.56 5.43 -11.19
CA PHE A 16 26.46 5.14 -9.77
C PHE A 16 25.47 4.01 -9.55
N ARG A 17 25.96 2.85 -9.11
CA ARG A 17 25.15 1.64 -8.88
C ARG A 17 25.26 1.18 -7.43
N PRO A 18 24.30 1.55 -6.56
CA PRO A 18 24.22 0.95 -5.24
C PRO A 18 23.75 -0.52 -5.34
N GLN A 19 23.93 -1.31 -4.28
CA GLN A 19 23.44 -2.69 -4.24
C GLN A 19 21.91 -2.77 -4.35
N ALA A 20 21.22 -1.75 -3.84
CA ALA A 20 19.79 -1.53 -4.07
C ALA A 20 19.43 -0.07 -3.85
N ILE A 21 18.29 0.29 -4.44
CA ILE A 21 17.57 1.52 -4.13
C ILE A 21 16.30 1.09 -3.40
N LEU A 22 16.20 1.43 -2.11
CA LEU A 22 14.98 1.29 -1.33
C LEU A 22 14.40 2.70 -1.11
N ALA A 23 13.42 3.04 -1.94
CA ALA A 23 12.68 4.28 -1.82
C ALA A 23 11.60 4.20 -0.73
N MET A 24 11.13 5.38 -0.30
CA MET A 24 10.10 5.55 0.72
C MET A 24 8.83 6.14 0.08
N ASP A 25 8.16 5.40 -0.79
CA ASP A 25 6.86 5.78 -1.37
C ASP A 25 6.97 7.02 -2.31
N ALA A 26 5.91 7.83 -2.36
CA ALA A 26 5.79 9.10 -3.06
C ALA A 26 6.13 9.02 -4.56
N GLY A 27 7.20 9.69 -4.99
CA GLY A 27 7.56 9.77 -6.40
C GLY A 27 7.91 8.43 -7.03
N HIS A 28 8.35 7.43 -6.24
CA HIS A 28 8.80 6.13 -6.73
C HIS A 28 7.66 5.11 -6.87
N VAL A 29 6.44 5.47 -6.49
CA VAL A 29 5.23 4.66 -6.69
C VAL A 29 4.17 5.40 -7.52
N ALA A 30 4.48 6.62 -7.96
CA ALA A 30 3.62 7.40 -8.83
C ALA A 30 3.40 6.70 -10.19
N SER A 31 2.22 6.88 -10.77
CA SER A 31 1.83 6.28 -12.04
C SER A 31 2.78 6.64 -13.20
N GLU A 32 3.42 7.80 -13.14
CA GLU A 32 4.31 8.30 -14.20
C GLU A 32 5.74 7.79 -14.07
N PHE A 33 6.15 7.24 -12.91
CA PHE A 33 7.55 6.89 -12.63
C PHE A 33 8.07 5.79 -13.56
N VAL A 34 7.39 4.64 -13.61
CA VAL A 34 7.78 3.52 -14.47
C VAL A 34 7.68 3.90 -15.96
N PRO A 35 6.61 4.54 -16.46
CA PRO A 35 6.57 5.02 -17.84
C PRO A 35 7.71 5.98 -18.22
N ALA A 36 8.14 6.85 -17.30
CA ALA A 36 9.18 7.85 -17.59
C ALA A 36 10.61 7.28 -17.63
N LEU A 37 10.86 6.18 -16.91
CA LEU A 37 12.19 5.55 -16.79
C LEU A 37 12.32 4.25 -17.58
N GLY A 38 11.20 3.57 -17.87
CA GLY A 38 11.20 2.28 -18.56
C GLY A 38 12.09 1.27 -17.85
N LYS A 39 13.08 0.73 -18.58
CA LYS A 39 14.01 -0.28 -18.07
C LYS A 39 14.91 0.21 -16.94
N ASP A 40 15.11 1.52 -16.81
CA ASP A 40 15.93 2.10 -15.74
C ASP A 40 15.23 2.06 -14.38
N ALA A 41 13.93 1.79 -14.35
CA ALA A 41 13.18 1.62 -13.11
C ALA A 41 13.28 0.19 -12.54
N GLU A 42 13.75 -0.79 -13.34
CA GLU A 42 13.78 -2.20 -12.96
C GLU A 42 14.63 -2.45 -11.72
N GLY A 43 14.09 -3.25 -10.80
CA GLY A 43 14.78 -3.62 -9.56
C GLY A 43 14.72 -2.57 -8.45
N ILE A 44 14.26 -1.34 -8.72
CA ILE A 44 14.03 -0.34 -7.66
C ILE A 44 12.95 -0.85 -6.72
N LEU A 45 13.27 -0.82 -5.42
CA LEU A 45 12.34 -1.13 -4.34
C LEU A 45 11.71 0.16 -3.84
N SER A 46 10.46 0.08 -3.43
CA SER A 46 9.80 1.15 -2.67
C SER A 46 8.99 0.55 -1.54
N ARG A 47 9.03 1.20 -0.39
CA ARG A 47 8.06 0.98 0.68
C ARG A 47 6.71 1.52 0.24
N GLU A 48 5.66 0.74 0.47
CA GLU A 48 4.29 1.05 0.07
C GLU A 48 3.33 0.66 1.22
N VAL A 49 2.17 1.31 1.33
CA VAL A 49 1.16 0.98 2.34
C VAL A 49 0.27 -0.18 1.90
N TRP A 50 0.07 -0.37 0.59
CA TRP A 50 -0.86 -1.32 0.02
C TRP A 50 -0.65 -1.47 -1.49
N ALA A 51 -0.88 -2.66 -2.04
CA ALA A 51 -0.87 -2.89 -3.49
C ALA A 51 -1.98 -3.86 -3.89
N LEU A 52 -2.54 -3.68 -5.10
CA LEU A 52 -3.59 -4.55 -5.63
C LEU A 52 -3.14 -6.01 -5.73
N GLY A 53 -1.84 -6.23 -5.97
CA GLY A 53 -1.22 -7.55 -6.02
C GLY A 53 -1.39 -8.40 -4.75
N LEU A 54 -1.68 -7.77 -3.61
CA LEU A 54 -2.04 -8.48 -2.37
C LEU A 54 -3.25 -9.42 -2.55
N GLY A 55 -4.11 -9.16 -3.54
CA GLY A 55 -5.23 -10.03 -3.92
C GLY A 55 -4.86 -11.48 -4.21
N ALA A 56 -3.62 -11.74 -4.65
CA ALA A 56 -3.12 -13.10 -4.88
C ALA A 56 -3.07 -13.96 -3.61
N LYS A 57 -2.90 -13.32 -2.44
CA LYS A 57 -2.82 -13.99 -1.12
C LYS A 57 -4.02 -13.65 -0.22
N LYS A 58 -4.65 -12.48 -0.39
CA LYS A 58 -5.86 -12.04 0.31
C LYS A 58 -7.00 -11.76 -0.68
N PRO A 59 -7.84 -12.75 -1.03
CA PRO A 59 -8.91 -12.58 -2.02
C PRO A 59 -9.91 -11.44 -1.74
N ILE A 60 -10.07 -11.05 -0.46
CA ILE A 60 -10.90 -9.90 -0.07
C ILE A 60 -10.43 -8.59 -0.73
N VAL A 61 -9.12 -8.45 -0.98
CA VAL A 61 -8.53 -7.30 -1.69
C VAL A 61 -9.13 -7.16 -3.09
N SER A 62 -9.11 -8.23 -3.88
CA SER A 62 -9.67 -8.24 -5.23
C SER A 62 -11.18 -7.97 -5.21
N ARG A 63 -11.91 -8.60 -4.29
CA ARG A 63 -13.37 -8.42 -4.17
C ARG A 63 -13.75 -6.97 -3.85
N VAL A 64 -13.05 -6.34 -2.91
CA VAL A 64 -13.31 -4.94 -2.55
C VAL A 64 -12.90 -4.01 -3.69
N ASN A 65 -11.79 -4.29 -4.38
CA ASN A 65 -11.39 -3.53 -5.56
C ASN A 65 -12.43 -3.60 -6.68
N ASP A 66 -13.04 -4.76 -6.94
CA ASP A 66 -14.11 -4.88 -7.94
C ASP A 66 -15.33 -4.05 -7.58
N LEU A 67 -15.71 -3.99 -6.31
CA LEU A 67 -16.78 -3.12 -5.82
C LEU A 67 -16.41 -1.64 -6.00
N PHE A 68 -15.15 -1.28 -5.69
CA PHE A 68 -14.63 0.07 -5.88
C PHE A 68 -14.68 0.49 -7.35
N ARG A 69 -14.17 -0.36 -8.27
CA ARG A 69 -14.23 -0.13 -9.73
C ARG A 69 -15.65 0.09 -10.23
N LYS A 70 -16.61 -0.75 -9.81
CA LYS A 70 -18.04 -0.58 -10.16
C LYS A 70 -18.57 0.76 -9.67
N ARG A 71 -18.21 1.17 -8.45
CA ARG A 71 -18.63 2.45 -7.86
C ARG A 71 -18.01 3.65 -8.59
N THR A 72 -16.72 3.62 -8.93
CA THR A 72 -16.08 4.71 -9.68
C THR A 72 -16.60 4.79 -11.11
N GLN A 73 -16.86 3.65 -11.77
CA GLN A 73 -17.50 3.64 -13.09
C GLN A 73 -18.86 4.34 -13.05
N ALA A 74 -19.70 4.02 -12.07
CA ALA A 74 -21.02 4.61 -11.92
C ALA A 74 -20.98 6.10 -11.53
N SER A 75 -20.01 6.51 -10.70
CA SER A 75 -19.94 7.87 -10.15
C SER A 75 -19.06 8.86 -10.93
N ARG A 76 -18.07 8.36 -11.68
CA ARG A 76 -17.04 9.15 -12.38
C ARG A 76 -16.97 8.85 -13.88
N GLY A 77 -17.71 7.86 -14.38
CA GLY A 77 -17.64 7.43 -15.77
C GLY A 77 -16.44 6.55 -16.12
N ALA A 78 -15.56 6.25 -15.16
CA ALA A 78 -14.37 5.42 -15.36
C ALA A 78 -14.11 4.48 -14.17
N ALA A 79 -13.88 3.21 -14.47
CA ALA A 79 -13.41 2.22 -13.51
C ALA A 79 -11.94 2.49 -13.15
N VAL A 80 -11.67 2.68 -11.86
CA VAL A 80 -10.34 2.96 -11.33
C VAL A 80 -10.05 1.93 -10.24
N ASP A 81 -8.83 1.39 -10.21
CA ASP A 81 -8.40 0.50 -9.14
C ASP A 81 -8.09 1.28 -7.87
N MET A 82 -8.20 0.61 -6.73
CA MET A 82 -7.73 1.15 -5.46
C MET A 82 -6.21 1.29 -5.50
N ASP A 83 -5.74 2.23 -4.70
CA ASP A 83 -4.35 2.54 -4.40
C ASP A 83 -4.15 2.61 -2.88
N GLY A 84 -2.92 2.88 -2.44
CA GLY A 84 -2.61 2.99 -1.01
C GLY A 84 -3.40 4.08 -0.26
N THR A 85 -3.82 5.13 -0.96
CA THR A 85 -4.60 6.23 -0.36
C THR A 85 -6.04 5.80 -0.12
N SER A 86 -6.70 5.31 -1.17
CA SER A 86 -8.09 4.85 -1.09
C SER A 86 -8.25 3.63 -0.19
N ALA A 87 -7.29 2.69 -0.17
CA ALA A 87 -7.31 1.53 0.72
C ALA A 87 -7.25 1.93 2.19
N ARG A 88 -6.38 2.87 2.57
CA ARG A 88 -6.30 3.38 3.95
C ARG A 88 -7.55 4.15 4.35
N ALA A 89 -8.07 5.01 3.47
CA ALA A 89 -9.29 5.76 3.74
C ALA A 89 -10.49 4.81 3.95
N PHE A 90 -10.61 3.79 3.10
CA PHE A 90 -11.65 2.77 3.21
C PHE A 90 -11.58 2.04 4.55
N VAL A 91 -10.43 1.50 4.92
CA VAL A 91 -10.29 0.75 6.19
C VAL A 91 -10.44 1.66 7.40
N GLY A 92 -9.86 2.87 7.39
CA GLY A 92 -10.02 3.82 8.48
C GLY A 92 -11.48 4.17 8.74
N PHE A 93 -12.27 4.37 7.68
CA PHE A 93 -13.71 4.62 7.81
C PHE A 93 -14.47 3.40 8.33
N LEU A 94 -14.16 2.19 7.85
CA LEU A 94 -14.81 0.98 8.34
C LEU A 94 -14.52 0.70 9.82
N VAL A 95 -13.31 0.97 10.30
CA VAL A 95 -12.96 0.86 11.72
C VAL A 95 -13.82 1.81 12.56
N LEU A 96 -14.02 3.05 12.09
CA LEU A 96 -14.90 4.00 12.77
C LEU A 96 -16.36 3.52 12.79
N CYS A 97 -16.88 3.04 11.65
CA CYS A 97 -18.23 2.50 11.58
C CYS A 97 -18.43 1.27 12.49
N GLU A 98 -17.47 0.36 12.53
CA GLU A 98 -17.49 -0.80 13.44
C GLU A 98 -17.55 -0.35 14.89
N ALA A 99 -16.69 0.60 15.29
CA ALA A 99 -16.66 1.10 16.66
C ALA A 99 -17.98 1.80 17.05
N ILE A 100 -18.59 2.58 16.15
CA ILE A 100 -19.89 3.21 16.36
C ILE A 100 -20.98 2.14 16.54
N ASN A 101 -20.99 1.11 15.69
CA ASN A 101 -21.95 0.01 15.81
C ASN A 101 -21.80 -0.73 17.14
N ARG A 102 -20.57 -0.99 17.58
CA ARG A 102 -20.28 -1.64 18.86
C ARG A 102 -20.60 -0.76 20.08
N ALA A 103 -20.40 0.55 19.96
CA ALA A 103 -20.78 1.51 21.00
C ALA A 103 -22.31 1.59 21.20
N GLY A 104 -23.10 1.27 20.17
CA GLY A 104 -24.56 1.33 20.20
C GLY A 104 -25.10 2.74 20.51
N SER A 105 -24.30 3.77 20.24
CA SER A 105 -24.57 5.16 20.61
C SER A 105 -23.82 6.12 19.69
N THR A 106 -24.35 7.34 19.58
CA THR A 106 -23.71 8.47 18.91
C THR A 106 -22.99 9.41 19.88
N GLU A 107 -22.95 9.08 21.18
CA GLU A 107 -22.24 9.87 22.18
C GLU A 107 -20.71 9.79 21.98
N PRO A 108 -19.98 10.92 21.94
CA PRO A 108 -18.55 10.93 21.65
C PRO A 108 -17.71 10.02 22.57
N GLU A 109 -17.95 10.06 23.88
CA GLU A 109 -17.17 9.25 24.84
C GLU A 109 -17.42 7.75 24.67
N LYS A 110 -18.64 7.33 24.30
CA LYS A 110 -18.93 5.91 24.03
C LYS A 110 -18.24 5.43 22.76
N ILE A 111 -18.20 6.26 21.72
CA ILE A 111 -17.48 5.95 20.47
C ILE A 111 -15.98 5.89 20.73
N ARG A 112 -15.42 6.84 21.48
CA ARG A 112 -14.00 6.85 21.86
C ARG A 112 -13.63 5.59 22.63
N ALA A 113 -14.40 5.22 23.65
CA ALA A 113 -14.16 4.01 24.43
C ALA A 113 -14.23 2.74 23.55
N ALA A 114 -15.17 2.68 22.60
CA ALA A 114 -15.21 1.59 21.63
C ALA A 114 -13.97 1.56 20.73
N LEU A 115 -13.54 2.71 20.20
CA LEU A 115 -12.31 2.81 19.40
C LEU A 115 -11.07 2.36 20.20
N GLU A 116 -10.92 2.78 21.45
CA GLU A 116 -9.81 2.34 22.32
C GLU A 116 -9.84 0.82 22.55
N ALA A 117 -11.03 0.22 22.59
CA ALA A 117 -11.23 -1.22 22.73
C ALA A 117 -11.24 -2.00 21.40
N THR A 118 -10.85 -1.39 20.28
CA THR A 118 -10.83 -2.07 18.97
C THR A 118 -9.75 -3.15 18.91
N ASP A 119 -10.15 -4.34 18.46
CA ASP A 119 -9.27 -5.47 18.17
C ASP A 119 -9.81 -6.22 16.93
N ILE A 120 -9.42 -5.77 15.74
CA ILE A 120 -9.87 -6.34 14.46
C ILE A 120 -8.78 -7.22 13.87
N SER A 121 -9.12 -8.49 13.57
CA SER A 121 -8.20 -9.45 12.93
C SER A 121 -7.85 -9.05 11.49
N SER A 122 -6.65 -9.43 11.04
CA SER A 122 -6.19 -9.22 9.66
C SER A 122 -7.13 -9.77 8.59
N ASP A 123 -7.86 -10.87 8.87
CA ASP A 123 -8.72 -11.53 7.88
C ASP A 123 -9.86 -10.63 7.39
N ALA A 124 -10.28 -9.67 8.22
CA ALA A 124 -11.32 -8.70 7.88
C ALA A 124 -10.80 -7.50 7.08
N LEU A 125 -9.49 -7.40 6.83
CA LEU A 125 -8.86 -6.20 6.30
C LEU A 125 -8.36 -6.42 4.87
N ILE A 126 -8.50 -5.38 4.04
CA ILE A 126 -7.80 -5.31 2.74
C ILE A 126 -6.35 -4.83 2.90
N MET A 127 -6.00 -4.25 4.05
CA MET A 127 -4.65 -3.81 4.36
C MET A 127 -3.75 -5.01 4.66
N PRO A 128 -2.43 -4.92 4.40
CA PRO A 128 -1.46 -5.96 4.75
C PRO A 128 -1.16 -6.05 6.25
N TRP A 129 -1.97 -5.38 7.08
CA TRP A 129 -1.82 -5.28 8.53
C TRP A 129 -2.11 -6.61 9.21
N ARG A 130 -1.47 -6.85 10.35
CA ARG A 130 -1.78 -8.00 11.21
C ARG A 130 -3.11 -7.82 11.96
N GLY A 131 -3.66 -6.60 11.95
CA GLY A 131 -4.95 -6.26 12.53
C GLY A 131 -5.08 -4.75 12.75
N VAL A 132 -6.12 -4.35 13.48
CA VAL A 132 -6.28 -2.99 14.02
C VAL A 132 -6.41 -3.08 15.53
N LYS A 133 -5.43 -2.55 16.24
CA LYS A 133 -5.43 -2.45 17.69
C LYS A 133 -4.65 -1.22 18.14
N PHE A 134 -5.28 -0.36 18.93
CA PHE A 134 -4.70 0.91 19.32
C PHE A 134 -3.93 0.81 20.62
N ASP A 135 -2.73 1.40 20.62
CA ASP A 135 -1.94 1.56 21.84
C ASP A 135 -2.63 2.54 22.80
N ALA A 136 -2.70 2.20 24.09
CA ALA A 136 -3.43 2.99 25.08
C ALA A 136 -2.80 4.36 25.36
N LYS A 137 -1.52 4.56 25.02
CA LYS A 137 -0.79 5.82 25.30
C LYS A 137 -0.68 6.71 24.06
N THR A 138 -0.36 6.10 22.92
CA THR A 138 -0.08 6.81 21.66
C THR A 138 -1.27 6.81 20.70
N HIS A 139 -2.26 5.94 20.94
CA HIS A 139 -3.43 5.72 20.08
C HIS A 139 -3.09 5.33 18.64
N GLN A 140 -1.85 4.86 18.40
CA GLN A 140 -1.42 4.36 17.10
C GLN A 140 -1.82 2.90 16.92
N ASN A 141 -2.10 2.49 15.69
CA ASN A 141 -2.36 1.08 15.39
C ASN A 141 -1.06 0.25 15.53
N THR A 142 -0.97 -0.56 16.59
CA THR A 142 0.18 -1.42 16.92
C THR A 142 0.36 -2.62 15.97
N LEU A 143 -0.68 -2.95 15.21
CA LEU A 143 -0.68 -4.07 14.26
C LEU A 143 -0.57 -3.61 12.81
N GLY A 144 -0.39 -2.29 12.59
CA GLY A 144 -0.11 -1.72 11.28
C GLY A 144 1.25 -2.18 10.75
N SER A 145 1.29 -2.44 9.45
CA SER A 145 2.50 -2.81 8.70
C SER A 145 2.46 -2.20 7.30
N GLY A 146 3.64 -2.01 6.72
CA GLY A 146 3.79 -1.69 5.29
C GLY A 146 4.21 -2.93 4.50
N ILE A 147 4.30 -2.75 3.19
CA ILE A 147 4.86 -3.72 2.26
C ILE A 147 6.06 -3.11 1.56
N LEU A 148 6.90 -3.97 0.98
CA LEU A 148 7.84 -3.53 -0.05
C LEU A 148 7.34 -4.03 -1.39
N VAL A 149 7.33 -3.11 -2.37
CA VAL A 149 7.16 -3.45 -3.77
C VAL A 149 8.49 -3.30 -4.49
N GLN A 150 8.74 -4.16 -5.47
CA GLN A 150 9.84 -4.00 -6.40
C GLN A 150 9.28 -3.86 -7.81
N ILE A 151 9.88 -2.98 -8.61
CA ILE A 151 9.57 -2.91 -10.03
C ILE A 151 10.21 -4.13 -10.71
N GLN A 152 9.37 -5.03 -11.21
CA GLN A 152 9.76 -6.22 -11.94
C GLN A 152 8.92 -6.31 -13.22
N ASP A 153 9.61 -6.41 -14.36
CA ASP A 153 8.97 -6.56 -15.67
C ASP A 153 7.97 -5.42 -15.96
N GLY A 154 8.36 -4.20 -15.58
CA GLY A 154 7.61 -2.96 -15.77
C GLY A 154 6.44 -2.78 -14.80
N LYS A 155 6.34 -3.57 -13.73
CA LYS A 155 5.21 -3.53 -12.79
C LYS A 155 5.68 -3.52 -11.34
N TYR A 156 4.95 -2.84 -10.47
CA TYR A 156 5.15 -2.98 -9.03
C TYR A 156 4.64 -4.35 -8.57
N VAL A 157 5.54 -5.14 -7.98
CA VAL A 157 5.25 -6.49 -7.47
C VAL A 157 5.54 -6.50 -5.97
N VAL A 158 4.62 -7.05 -5.17
CA VAL A 158 4.85 -7.19 -3.72
C VAL A 158 5.93 -8.24 -3.48
N VAL A 159 6.99 -7.87 -2.76
CA VAL A 159 8.14 -8.76 -2.46
C VAL A 159 8.38 -8.95 -0.95
N TYR A 160 7.76 -8.12 -0.11
CA TYR A 160 7.78 -8.25 1.35
C TYR A 160 6.47 -7.70 1.95
N PRO A 161 5.91 -8.30 3.02
CA PRO A 161 6.45 -9.44 3.77
C PRO A 161 6.29 -10.76 2.98
N PHE A 162 7.12 -11.76 3.28
CA PHE A 162 7.28 -12.94 2.43
C PHE A 162 6.01 -13.79 2.33
N GLU A 163 5.17 -13.78 3.36
CA GLU A 163 3.86 -14.44 3.36
C GLU A 163 2.85 -13.79 2.39
N LEU A 164 3.05 -12.51 2.04
CA LEU A 164 2.24 -11.76 1.07
C LEU A 164 2.95 -11.55 -0.27
N ALA A 165 4.21 -11.99 -0.41
CA ALA A 165 5.00 -11.78 -1.60
C ALA A 165 4.43 -12.52 -2.82
N GLN A 166 4.46 -11.84 -3.96
CA GLN A 166 4.09 -12.37 -5.27
C GLN A 166 5.31 -12.88 -6.05
N ALA A 167 6.49 -12.35 -5.73
CA ALA A 167 7.77 -12.75 -6.30
C ALA A 167 8.90 -12.54 -5.27
N GLU A 168 10.04 -13.16 -5.52
CA GLU A 168 11.26 -12.90 -4.76
C GLU A 168 11.87 -11.55 -5.13
N VAL A 169 12.64 -10.96 -4.21
CA VAL A 169 13.41 -9.74 -4.48
C VAL A 169 14.52 -10.05 -5.49
N ARG A 170 14.60 -9.29 -6.57
CA ARG A 170 15.74 -9.29 -7.50
C ARG A 170 16.87 -8.45 -6.89
N TRP A 171 17.94 -9.10 -6.43
CA TRP A 171 19.08 -8.47 -5.75
C TRP A 171 20.43 -9.05 -6.25
N PRO A 172 21.50 -8.24 -6.38
CA PRO A 172 21.51 -6.78 -6.26
C PRO A 172 20.84 -6.11 -7.48
N LEU A 173 20.63 -4.79 -7.40
CA LEU A 173 20.16 -3.97 -8.53
C LEU A 173 21.02 -4.27 -9.76
N ALA A 174 20.39 -4.56 -10.90
CA ALA A 174 21.08 -4.85 -12.14
C ALA A 174 21.90 -3.63 -12.63
N ALA A 175 22.85 -3.86 -13.54
CA ALA A 175 23.53 -2.74 -14.17
C ALA A 175 22.53 -1.87 -14.96
N TRP A 176 22.79 -0.56 -15.00
CA TRP A 176 22.04 0.36 -15.86
C TRP A 176 22.08 -0.15 -17.30
N LYS A 177 20.96 -0.02 -18.02
CA LYS A 177 20.84 -0.48 -19.41
C LYS A 177 20.99 0.63 -20.42
#